data_AF-A0AAV5NJN6-F1
#
_entry.id   AF-A0AAV5NJN6-F1
#
_cell.length_a   1.000
_cell.length_b   1.000
_cell.length_c   1.000
_cell.angle_alpha   90.00
_cell.angle_beta   90.00
_cell.angle_gamma   90.00
#
_symmetry.space_group_name_H-M   'P 1'
#
loop_
_entity.id
_entity.type
_entity.pdbx_description
1 polymer ?
#
loop_
_entity_poly.entity_id
_entity_poly.type
_entity_poly.pdbx_seq_one_letter_code
_entity_poly.pdbx_strand_id
1 'polypeptide(L)'
;MKAGREHRVPLCDGVLEILEAVLPLRDTQNGDYIFPGQKIGKNLSDVALSKALHTAAGTKNVTVHGLRSTFRDWAAEETDFPREVAEMALAHTIGDKVEAAYRRGDLFEKRRLLMQEWCQYVTRSELQK
;
A
#
# COMPACT_ATOMS: atom_id res chain seq x y z
N MET A 1 1.99 8.02 -12.42
CA MET A 1 1.04 6.93 -12.13
C MET A 1 0.60 6.27 -13.43
N LYS A 2 0.35 4.95 -13.46
CA LYS A 2 -0.04 4.23 -14.69
C LYS A 2 -1.24 4.94 -15.33
N ALA A 3 -1.14 5.20 -16.64
CA ALA A 3 -2.17 5.88 -17.44
C ALA A 3 -2.54 7.33 -17.06
N GLY A 4 -1.71 8.05 -16.29
CA GLY A 4 -1.88 9.50 -16.06
C GLY A 4 -3.07 9.89 -15.16
N ARG A 5 -3.71 8.93 -14.49
CA ARG A 5 -4.79 9.20 -13.53
C ARG A 5 -4.26 9.31 -12.12
N GLU A 6 -4.86 10.19 -11.34
CA GLU A 6 -4.65 10.25 -9.91
C GLU A 6 -5.10 8.94 -9.26
N HIS A 7 -4.22 8.31 -8.48
CA HIS A 7 -4.55 7.15 -7.67
C HIS A 7 -4.43 7.54 -6.21
N ARG A 8 -5.58 7.56 -5.53
CA ARG A 8 -5.69 7.83 -4.11
C ARG A 8 -5.84 6.51 -3.36
N VAL A 9 -5.13 6.36 -2.26
CA VAL A 9 -5.19 5.19 -1.37
C VAL A 9 -5.77 5.65 -0.03
N PRO A 10 -6.89 5.07 0.44
CA PRO A 10 -7.38 5.32 1.79
C PRO A 10 -6.36 4.85 2.82
N LEU A 11 -6.05 5.68 3.80
CA LEU A 11 -5.12 5.35 4.88
C LEU A 11 -5.90 4.85 6.10
N CYS A 12 -5.39 3.82 6.77
CA CYS A 12 -5.88 3.37 8.07
C CYS A 12 -5.05 3.98 9.20
N ASP A 13 -5.54 3.87 10.44
CA ASP A 13 -4.89 4.41 11.63
C ASP A 13 -3.43 3.94 11.78
N GLY A 14 -3.16 2.64 11.58
CA GLY A 14 -1.79 2.13 11.64
C GLY A 14 -0.85 2.72 10.58
N VAL A 15 -1.37 3.14 9.42
CA VAL A 15 -0.56 3.84 8.41
C VAL A 15 -0.35 5.30 8.82
N LEU A 16 -1.35 5.94 9.42
CA LEU A 16 -1.20 7.30 9.95
C LEU A 16 -0.14 7.36 11.05
N GLU A 17 -0.12 6.38 11.96
CA GLU A 17 0.91 6.25 13.00
C GLU A 17 2.32 6.13 12.40
N ILE A 18 2.49 5.33 11.35
CA ILE A 18 3.78 5.21 10.63
C ILE A 18 4.17 6.55 10.00
N LEU A 19 3.22 7.26 9.39
CA LEU A 19 3.49 8.56 8.79
C LEU A 19 3.89 9.59 9.85
N GLU A 20 3.19 9.65 10.98
CA GLU A 20 3.52 10.54 12.09
C GLU A 20 4.94 10.29 12.61
N ALA A 21 5.35 9.02 12.72
CA ALA A 21 6.71 8.66 13.15
C ALA A 21 7.79 9.03 12.13
N VAL A 22 7.46 9.03 10.83
CA VAL A 22 8.42 9.24 9.74
C VAL A 22 8.50 10.71 9.29
N LEU A 23 7.41 11.48 9.43
CA LEU A 23 7.35 12.88 9.01
C LEU A 23 8.48 13.76 9.58
N PRO A 24 8.94 13.61 10.83
CA PRO A 24 10.08 14.35 11.35
C PRO A 24 11.41 14.11 10.62
N LEU A 25 11.54 13.02 9.87
CA LEU A 25 12.75 12.70 9.09
C LEU A 25 12.82 13.49 7.78
N ARG A 26 11.68 14.04 7.32
CA ARG A 26 11.55 14.72 6.03
C ARG A 26 12.40 15.99 5.98
N ASP A 27 13.19 16.10 4.92
CA ASP A 27 13.94 17.32 4.62
C ASP A 27 13.14 18.16 3.61
N THR A 28 12.37 19.12 4.13
CA THR A 28 11.55 20.02 3.30
C THR A 28 12.38 21.01 2.49
N GLN A 29 13.68 21.13 2.76
CA GLN A 29 14.60 22.01 2.03
C GLN A 29 15.29 21.25 0.89
N ASN A 30 15.54 19.94 1.07
CA ASN A 30 16.24 19.12 0.08
C ASN A 30 15.44 17.85 -0.26
N GLY A 31 14.63 17.92 -1.32
CA GLY A 31 13.98 16.77 -1.95
C GLY A 31 12.60 16.41 -1.39
N ASP A 32 12.24 16.89 -0.20
CA ASP A 32 10.88 16.90 0.35
C ASP A 32 10.12 15.55 0.32
N TYR A 33 10.86 14.45 0.44
CA TYR A 33 10.32 13.09 0.40
C TYR A 33 9.77 12.65 1.77
N ILE A 34 8.62 11.97 1.78
CA ILE A 34 8.08 11.34 3.01
C ILE A 34 9.08 10.30 3.56
N PHE A 35 9.67 9.48 2.68
CA PHE A 35 10.72 8.52 3.05
C PHE A 35 12.07 8.97 2.46
N PRO A 36 12.82 9.84 3.15
CA PRO A 36 14.12 10.28 2.67
C PRO A 36 15.14 9.14 2.73
N GLY A 37 16.08 9.14 1.78
CA GLY A 37 17.21 8.22 1.74
C GLY A 37 18.44 8.80 2.44
N GLN A 38 19.52 8.01 2.51
CA GLN A 38 20.78 8.46 3.11
C GLN A 38 21.47 9.60 2.35
N LYS A 39 21.20 9.73 1.04
CA LYS A 39 21.72 10.83 0.22
C LYS A 39 20.79 12.03 0.33
N ILE A 40 21.33 13.18 0.70
CA ILE A 40 20.59 14.46 0.76
C ILE A 40 19.85 14.70 -0.56
N GLY A 41 18.59 15.11 -0.48
CA GLY A 41 17.78 15.39 -1.67
C GLY A 41 17.33 14.16 -2.44
N LYS A 42 17.47 12.94 -1.89
CA LYS A 42 17.05 11.69 -2.55
C LYS A 42 16.13 10.87 -1.64
N ASN A 43 15.21 10.15 -2.26
CA ASN A 43 14.32 9.21 -1.57
C ASN A 43 15.03 7.91 -1.19
N LEU A 44 14.37 7.14 -0.32
CA LEU A 44 14.74 5.76 -0.02
C LEU A 44 14.84 4.95 -1.32
N SER A 45 15.92 4.19 -1.50
CA SER A 45 16.11 3.34 -2.68
C SER A 45 15.41 1.98 -2.52
N ASP A 46 15.06 1.36 -3.65
CA ASP A 46 14.43 0.02 -3.67
C ASP A 46 15.31 -1.04 -2.98
N VAL A 47 16.64 -0.92 -3.11
CA VAL A 47 17.62 -1.79 -2.45
C VAL A 47 17.55 -1.61 -0.93
N ALA A 48 17.46 -0.37 -0.45
CA ALA A 48 17.37 -0.10 0.99
C ALA A 48 16.04 -0.62 1.55
N LEU A 49 14.93 -0.39 0.86
CA LEU A 49 13.61 -0.93 1.23
C LEU A 49 13.62 -2.47 1.29
N SER A 50 14.21 -3.13 0.29
CA SER A 50 14.31 -4.60 0.27
C SER A 50 15.13 -5.14 1.43
N LYS A 51 16.26 -4.49 1.77
CA LYS A 51 17.09 -4.86 2.93
C LYS A 51 16.34 -4.70 4.25
N ALA A 52 15.61 -3.59 4.42
CA ALA A 52 14.79 -3.35 5.60
C ALA A 52 13.71 -4.43 5.74
N LEU A 53 13.01 -4.76 4.65
CA LEU A 53 12.00 -5.82 4.61
C LEU A 53 12.59 -7.19 5.01
N HIS A 54 13.73 -7.58 4.43
CA HIS A 54 14.37 -8.85 4.79
C HIS A 54 14.80 -8.89 6.26
N THR A 55 15.25 -7.76 6.79
CA THR A 55 15.66 -7.65 8.20
C THR A 55 14.46 -7.83 9.11
N ALA A 56 13.36 -7.14 8.83
CA ALA A 56 12.12 -7.26 9.60
C ALA A 56 11.52 -8.67 9.54
N ALA A 57 11.58 -9.33 8.39
CA ALA A 57 11.04 -10.68 8.20
C ALA A 57 11.98 -11.80 8.67
N GLY A 58 13.25 -11.51 8.97
CA GLY A 58 14.26 -12.54 9.27
C GLY A 58 14.61 -13.47 8.09
N THR A 59 14.16 -13.15 6.88
CA THR A 59 14.35 -13.99 5.69
C THR A 59 14.42 -13.16 4.41
N LYS A 60 15.07 -13.70 3.37
CA LYS A 60 15.14 -13.10 2.03
C LYS A 60 14.02 -13.57 1.09
N ASN A 61 13.12 -14.44 1.56
CA ASN A 61 12.04 -14.99 0.75
C ASN A 61 10.82 -14.06 0.64
N VAL A 62 10.86 -12.88 1.27
CA VAL A 62 9.81 -11.86 1.17
C VAL A 62 10.23 -10.77 0.20
N THR A 63 9.28 -10.24 -0.57
CA THR A 63 9.54 -9.15 -1.53
C THR A 63 8.43 -8.11 -1.45
N VAL A 64 8.73 -6.88 -1.88
CA VAL A 64 7.72 -5.80 -1.98
C VAL A 64 6.57 -6.20 -2.91
N HIS A 65 6.88 -6.93 -4.00
CA HIS A 65 5.85 -7.47 -4.88
C HIS A 65 5.01 -8.54 -4.16
N GLY A 66 5.67 -9.43 -3.40
CA GLY A 66 5.01 -10.44 -2.57
C GLY A 66 4.01 -9.85 -1.58
N LEU A 67 4.34 -8.71 -0.93
CA LEU A 67 3.40 -8.02 -0.03
C LEU A 67 2.11 -7.55 -0.74
N ARG A 68 2.19 -7.25 -2.05
CA ARG A 68 1.01 -6.87 -2.84
C ARG A 68 0.19 -8.09 -3.24
N SER A 69 0.86 -9.21 -3.54
CA SER A 69 0.19 -10.48 -3.81
C SER A 69 -0.55 -10.97 -2.56
N THR A 70 0.07 -10.90 -1.38
CA THR A 70 -0.60 -11.34 -0.14
C THR A 70 -1.84 -10.52 0.18
N PHE A 71 -1.83 -9.20 -0.06
CA PHE A 71 -3.05 -8.38 0.03
C PHE A 71 -4.12 -8.85 -0.95
N ARG A 72 -3.73 -9.17 -2.19
CA ARG A 72 -4.68 -9.59 -3.23
C ARG A 72 -5.31 -10.94 -2.92
N ASP A 73 -4.50 -11.88 -2.44
CA ASP A 73 -4.90 -13.23 -2.06
C ASP A 73 -5.83 -13.17 -0.85
N TRP A 74 -5.42 -12.46 0.22
CA TRP A 74 -6.26 -12.23 1.39
C TRP A 74 -7.62 -11.62 1.02
N ALA A 75 -7.64 -10.57 0.19
CA ALA A 75 -8.91 -9.96 -0.22
C ALA A 75 -9.80 -10.92 -1.03
N ALA A 76 -9.24 -11.94 -1.69
CA ALA A 76 -10.00 -12.93 -2.46
C ALA A 76 -10.49 -14.10 -1.61
N GLU A 77 -9.68 -14.53 -0.64
CA GLU A 77 -9.90 -15.78 0.10
C GLU A 77 -10.58 -15.55 1.45
N GLU A 78 -10.37 -14.40 2.08
CA GLU A 78 -10.77 -14.14 3.47
C GLU A 78 -11.82 -13.03 3.61
N THR A 79 -12.30 -12.46 2.49
CA THR A 79 -13.27 -11.35 2.52
C THR A 79 -14.32 -11.47 1.41
N ASP A 80 -15.44 -10.79 1.57
CA ASP A 80 -16.50 -10.68 0.56
C ASP A 80 -16.33 -9.46 -0.37
N PHE A 81 -15.18 -8.76 -0.31
CA PHE A 81 -14.98 -7.60 -1.17
C PHE A 81 -14.94 -8.01 -2.65
N PRO A 82 -15.67 -7.29 -3.53
CA PRO A 82 -15.58 -7.56 -4.95
C PRO A 82 -14.14 -7.43 -5.44
N ARG A 83 -13.69 -8.38 -6.28
CA ARG A 83 -12.36 -8.37 -6.91
C ARG A 83 -11.97 -6.98 -7.42
N GLU A 84 -12.91 -6.28 -8.02
CA GLU A 84 -12.69 -4.95 -8.56
C GLU A 84 -12.25 -3.92 -7.53
N VAL A 85 -12.74 -3.99 -6.29
CA VAL A 85 -12.33 -3.08 -5.22
C VAL A 85 -10.87 -3.34 -4.85
N ALA A 86 -10.47 -4.61 -4.73
CA ALA A 86 -9.08 -5.00 -4.41
C ALA A 86 -8.10 -4.62 -5.52
N GLU A 87 -8.43 -4.88 -6.77
CA GLU A 87 -7.60 -4.51 -7.93
C GLU A 87 -7.47 -2.97 -8.04
N MET A 88 -8.54 -2.22 -7.78
CA MET A 88 -8.48 -0.75 -7.76
C MET A 88 -7.66 -0.21 -6.59
N ALA A 89 -7.65 -0.88 -5.43
CA ALA A 89 -6.77 -0.52 -4.31
C ALA A 89 -5.29 -0.69 -4.67
N LEU A 90 -4.98 -1.63 -5.57
CA LEU A 90 -3.64 -1.87 -6.11
C LEU A 90 -3.28 -0.96 -7.30
N ALA A 91 -4.12 -0.01 -7.70
CA ALA A 91 -3.94 0.79 -8.92
C ALA A 91 -3.86 -0.05 -10.20
N HIS A 92 -4.44 -1.26 -10.20
CA HIS A 92 -4.55 -2.07 -11.39
C HIS A 92 -5.70 -1.54 -12.27
N THR A 93 -5.50 -1.58 -13.58
CA THR A 93 -6.57 -1.29 -14.54
C THR A 93 -7.46 -2.53 -14.64
N ILE A 94 -8.78 -2.32 -14.56
CA ILE A 94 -9.78 -3.39 -14.58
C ILE A 94 -10.65 -3.24 -15.82
N GLY A 95 -10.90 -4.36 -16.49
CA GLY A 95 -11.78 -4.44 -17.65
C GLY A 95 -11.12 -3.95 -18.94
N ASP A 96 -11.88 -4.02 -20.02
CA ASP A 96 -11.52 -3.43 -21.29
C ASP A 96 -11.73 -1.90 -21.26
N LYS A 97 -11.33 -1.21 -22.34
CA LYS A 97 -11.51 0.25 -22.45
C LYS A 97 -12.98 0.68 -22.34
N VAL A 98 -13.92 -0.22 -22.63
CA VAL A 98 -15.36 0.08 -22.65
C VAL A 98 -15.89 0.11 -21.23
N GLU A 99 -15.67 -0.93 -20.43
CA GLU A 99 -16.05 -0.94 -19.01
C GLU A 99 -15.40 0.21 -18.21
N ALA A 100 -14.13 0.49 -18.51
CA ALA A 100 -13.41 1.58 -17.88
C ALA A 100 -14.01 2.97 -18.20
N ALA A 101 -14.70 3.12 -19.33
CA ALA A 101 -15.37 4.37 -19.71
C ALA A 101 -16.70 4.58 -18.95
N TYR A 102 -17.39 3.50 -18.59
CA TYR A 102 -18.64 3.56 -17.82
C TYR A 102 -18.41 3.70 -16.30
N ARG A 103 -17.25 3.24 -15.79
CA ARG A 103 -16.86 3.44 -14.38
C ARG A 103 -16.36 4.88 -14.15
N ARG A 104 -17.29 5.76 -13.76
CA ARG A 104 -16.98 7.17 -13.43
C ARG A 104 -16.34 7.39 -12.05
N GLY A 105 -16.49 6.44 -11.13
CA GLY A 105 -15.97 6.54 -9.76
C GLY A 105 -14.78 5.61 -9.50
N ASP A 106 -13.97 5.94 -8.49
CA ASP A 106 -12.81 5.17 -8.05
C ASP A 106 -13.13 4.19 -6.90
N LEU A 107 -14.42 3.96 -6.61
CA LEU A 107 -14.92 3.13 -5.51
C LEU A 107 -14.28 3.48 -4.14
N PHE A 108 -13.95 4.75 -3.90
CA PHE A 108 -13.15 5.18 -2.74
C PHE A 108 -13.67 4.66 -1.40
N GLU A 109 -14.97 4.80 -1.10
CA GLU A 109 -15.53 4.33 0.17
C GLU A 109 -15.46 2.81 0.34
N LYS A 110 -15.66 2.04 -0.74
CA LYS A 110 -15.48 0.58 -0.68
C LYS A 110 -14.01 0.21 -0.44
N ARG A 111 -13.09 0.94 -1.09
CA ARG A 111 -11.65 0.77 -0.85
C ARG A 111 -11.27 1.18 0.57
N ARG A 112 -11.92 2.18 1.16
CA ARG A 112 -11.68 2.61 2.54
C ARG A 112 -12.01 1.49 3.53
N LEU A 113 -13.17 0.85 3.37
CA LEU A 113 -13.55 -0.31 4.17
C LEU A 113 -12.56 -1.47 4.00
N LEU A 114 -12.19 -1.81 2.75
CA LEU A 114 -11.20 -2.85 2.46
C LEU A 114 -9.85 -2.55 3.13
N MET A 115 -9.36 -1.31 3.03
CA MET A 115 -8.08 -0.93 3.64
C MET A 115 -8.13 -0.96 5.17
N GLN A 116 -9.27 -0.65 5.77
CA GLN A 116 -9.47 -0.74 7.22
C GLN A 116 -9.44 -2.20 7.70
N GLU A 117 -10.14 -3.11 7.02
CA GLU A 117 -10.11 -4.54 7.34
C GLU A 117 -8.71 -5.14 7.14
N TRP A 118 -8.02 -4.76 6.06
CA TRP A 118 -6.64 -5.19 5.83
C TRP A 118 -5.71 -4.76 6.96
N CYS A 119 -5.85 -3.51 7.38
CA CYS A 119 -5.06 -2.94 8.47
C CYS A 119 -5.28 -3.73 9.76
N GLN A 120 -6.54 -4.03 10.11
CA GLN A 120 -6.88 -4.84 11.27
C GLN A 120 -6.31 -6.27 11.15
N TYR A 121 -6.37 -6.87 9.97
CA TYR A 121 -5.85 -8.21 9.73
C TYR A 121 -4.33 -8.30 9.98
N VAL A 122 -3.54 -7.38 9.41
CA VAL A 122 -2.06 -7.43 9.50
C VAL A 122 -1.50 -6.87 10.81
N THR A 123 -2.28 -6.10 11.56
CA THR A 123 -1.87 -5.52 12.85
C THR A 123 -2.42 -6.28 14.05
N ARG A 124 -3.24 -7.32 13.83
CA ARG A 124 -3.75 -8.16 14.89
C ARG A 124 -2.56 -8.76 15.66
N SER A 125 -2.39 -8.39 16.93
CA SER A 125 -1.44 -9.10 17.78
C SER A 125 -2.02 -10.48 18.06
N GLU A 126 -1.30 -11.55 17.75
CA GLU A 126 -1.64 -12.86 18.28
C GLU A 126 -1.44 -12.84 19.80
N LEU A 127 -2.48 -12.46 20.54
CA LEU A 127 -2.66 -12.96 21.89
C LEU A 127 -3.33 -14.32 21.76
N GLN A 128 -2.56 -15.35 22.13
CA GLN A 128 -2.95 -16.74 22.41
C GLN A 128 -3.08 -17.69 21.21
N LYS A 129 -2.08 -18.58 21.07
CA LYS A 129 -2.25 -20.02 21.35
C LYS A 129 -1.08 -20.54 22.15
#